data_AF-A0A117RA20-F1
#
_entry.id   AF-A0A117RA20-F1
#
_cell.length_a   1.000
_cell.length_b   1.000
_cell.length_c   1.000
_cell.angle_alpha   90.00
_cell.angle_beta   90.00
_cell.angle_gamma   90.00
#
_symmetry.space_group_name_H-M   'P 1'
#
loop_
_entity.id
_entity.type
_entity.pdbx_description
1 polymer ?
#
loop_
_entity_poly.entity_id
_entity_poly.type
_entity_poly.pdbx_seq_one_letter_code
_entity_poly.pdbx_strand_id
1 'polypeptide(L)'
;MTNQRSDSGDPEPGDDPAPRDEDLAALLERLLAQAPGRTQKDLASEAGIAYPTLNAWMNRTRGTSRIDPEKLRAMVEVFRRWGVTTTPREFFESVGRPVPGPSGDEREARLLMLYRQLPESRQRALLKDAEAMLQVSRIT
;
A
#
# COMPACT_ATOMS: atom_id res chain seq x y z
N MET A 1 -20.46 -34.66 33.61
CA MET A 1 -20.77 -33.22 33.69
C MET A 1 -19.54 -32.47 33.21
N THR A 2 -19.38 -32.32 31.89
CA THR A 2 -19.81 -31.19 31.01
C THR A 2 -18.85 -30.00 31.00
N ASN A 3 -18.06 -29.94 29.91
CA ASN A 3 -17.62 -28.79 29.10
C ASN A 3 -17.65 -27.38 29.70
N GLN A 4 -16.58 -26.62 29.46
CA GLN A 4 -16.69 -25.43 28.60
C GLN A 4 -15.34 -25.02 27.99
N ARG A 5 -15.34 -24.96 26.65
CA ARG A 5 -14.36 -24.30 25.79
C ARG A 5 -14.77 -22.83 25.60
N SER A 6 -13.79 -22.08 25.09
CA SER A 6 -13.93 -20.89 24.25
C SER A 6 -14.00 -19.55 24.99
N ASP A 7 -12.98 -18.71 24.77
CA ASP A 7 -13.30 -17.49 24.05
C ASP A 7 -12.19 -17.18 23.04
N SER A 8 -12.61 -17.09 21.79
CA SER A 8 -11.78 -16.86 20.62
C SER A 8 -11.82 -15.36 20.38
N GLY A 9 -10.65 -14.71 20.36
CA GLY A 9 -10.55 -13.32 19.93
C GLY A 9 -11.03 -13.22 18.48
N ASP A 10 -12.08 -12.43 18.27
CA ASP A 10 -12.56 -12.02 16.94
C ASP A 10 -11.42 -11.39 16.12
N PRO A 11 -11.25 -11.77 14.84
CA PRO A 11 -10.38 -11.02 13.93
C PRO A 11 -11.04 -9.70 13.56
N GLU A 12 -10.29 -8.59 13.67
CA GLU A 12 -10.69 -7.28 13.15
C GLU A 12 -11.10 -7.39 11.66
N PRO A 13 -12.20 -6.74 11.24
CA PRO A 13 -12.60 -6.74 9.84
C PRO A 13 -11.79 -5.68 9.10
N GLY A 14 -10.74 -6.08 8.37
CA GLY A 14 -10.03 -5.13 7.51
C GLY A 14 -8.76 -5.59 6.81
N ASP A 15 -8.11 -6.67 7.23
CA ASP A 15 -6.96 -7.24 6.53
C ASP A 15 -7.38 -8.61 5.99
N ASP A 16 -7.94 -8.64 4.77
CA ASP A 16 -7.90 -9.88 4.00
C ASP A 16 -6.42 -10.25 3.86
N PRO A 17 -5.94 -11.37 4.45
CA PRO A 17 -4.56 -11.76 4.28
C PRO A 17 -4.38 -12.02 2.78
N ALA A 18 -3.54 -11.21 2.13
CA ALA A 18 -3.10 -11.47 0.77
C ALA A 18 -2.73 -12.96 0.66
N PRO A 19 -3.15 -13.67 -0.41
CA PRO A 19 -2.83 -15.07 -0.57
C PRO A 19 -1.32 -15.26 -0.40
N ARG A 20 -0.94 -16.05 0.61
CA ARG A 20 0.45 -16.39 0.86
C ARG A 20 0.99 -17.01 -0.44
N ASP A 21 1.99 -16.36 -1.03
CA ASP A 21 2.70 -16.72 -2.27
C ASP A 21 2.12 -16.20 -3.62
N GLU A 22 1.35 -15.11 -3.63
CA GLU A 22 0.99 -14.42 -4.89
C GLU A 22 2.19 -13.62 -5.48
N ASP A 23 2.63 -13.96 -6.69
CA ASP A 23 3.65 -13.17 -7.42
C ASP A 23 3.02 -11.96 -8.16
N LEU A 24 3.84 -10.98 -8.57
CA LEU A 24 3.34 -9.76 -9.22
C LEU A 24 2.46 -10.05 -10.45
N ALA A 25 2.75 -11.11 -11.21
CA ALA A 25 1.94 -11.46 -12.37
C ALA A 25 0.55 -11.93 -11.96
N ALA A 26 0.45 -12.84 -10.98
CA ALA A 26 -0.83 -13.31 -10.44
C ALA A 26 -1.64 -12.16 -9.82
N LEU A 27 -0.99 -11.26 -9.06
CA LEU A 27 -1.62 -10.07 -8.50
C LEU A 27 -2.23 -9.20 -9.60
N LEU A 28 -1.46 -8.88 -10.64
CA LEU A 28 -1.93 -8.03 -11.73
C LEU A 28 -3.07 -8.68 -12.54
N GLU A 29 -3.02 -9.99 -12.77
CA GLU A 29 -4.10 -10.75 -13.42
C GLU A 29 -5.40 -10.66 -12.60
N ARG A 30 -5.32 -10.90 -11.28
CA ARG A 30 -6.45 -10.80 -10.35
C ARG A 30 -7.04 -9.39 -10.29
N LEU A 31 -6.20 -8.36 -10.26
CA LEU A 31 -6.66 -6.97 -10.21
C LEU A 31 -7.27 -6.50 -11.54
N LEU A 32 -6.70 -6.91 -12.67
CA LEU A 32 -7.27 -6.61 -14.00
C LEU A 32 -8.63 -7.29 -14.22
N ALA A 33 -8.80 -8.51 -13.72
CA ALA A 33 -10.10 -9.20 -13.76
C ALA A 33 -11.22 -8.46 -13.00
N GLN A 34 -10.85 -7.64 -12.01
CA GLN A 34 -11.78 -6.81 -11.23
C GLN A 34 -12.05 -5.43 -11.87
N ALA A 35 -11.32 -5.06 -12.93
CA ALA A 35 -11.46 -3.78 -13.64
C ALA A 35 -12.07 -4.00 -15.04
N PRO A 36 -13.38 -4.23 -15.15
CA PRO A 36 -14.02 -4.51 -16.44
C PRO A 36 -13.79 -3.38 -17.44
N GLY A 37 -13.38 -3.74 -18.65
CA GLY A 37 -13.10 -2.78 -19.73
C GLY A 37 -11.73 -2.08 -19.63
N ARG A 38 -10.90 -2.41 -18.63
CA ARG A 38 -9.50 -1.95 -18.55
C ARG A 38 -8.54 -3.03 -19.02
N THR A 39 -7.46 -2.60 -19.65
CA THR A 39 -6.47 -3.49 -20.23
C THR A 39 -5.10 -3.28 -19.59
N GLN A 40 -4.21 -4.26 -19.77
CA GLN A 40 -2.79 -4.12 -19.43
C GLN A 40 -2.14 -2.91 -20.12
N LYS A 41 -2.59 -2.54 -21.33
CA LYS A 41 -2.09 -1.37 -22.05
C LYS A 41 -2.50 -0.06 -21.36
N ASP A 42 -3.72 -0.01 -20.84
CA ASP A 42 -4.21 1.14 -20.06
C ASP A 42 -3.40 1.28 -18.78
N LEU A 43 -3.15 0.17 -18.08
CA LEU A 43 -2.32 0.16 -16.85
C LEU A 43 -0.92 0.68 -17.14
N ALA A 44 -0.28 0.18 -18.19
CA ALA A 44 1.04 0.63 -18.61
C ALA A 44 1.06 2.14 -18.89
N SER A 45 0.10 2.64 -19.67
CA SER A 45 0.01 4.04 -20.04
C SER A 45 -0.21 4.94 -18.82
N GLU A 46 -1.17 4.61 -17.96
CA GLU A 46 -1.52 5.44 -16.81
C GLU A 46 -0.50 5.37 -15.67
N ALA A 47 0.20 4.25 -15.50
CA ALA A 47 1.27 4.09 -14.51
C ALA A 47 2.63 4.64 -14.98
N GLY A 48 2.73 5.14 -16.23
CA GLY A 48 3.99 5.60 -16.81
C GLY A 48 5.01 4.47 -17.03
N ILE A 49 4.55 3.24 -17.26
CA ILE A 49 5.37 2.05 -17.49
C ILE A 49 5.34 1.71 -18.97
N ALA A 50 6.50 1.49 -19.59
CA ALA A 50 6.54 1.03 -20.97
C ALA A 50 5.81 -0.31 -21.10
N TYR A 51 4.84 -0.41 -22.03
CA TYR A 51 4.03 -1.62 -22.22
C TYR A 51 4.84 -2.91 -22.34
N PRO A 52 5.96 -2.98 -23.10
CA PRO A 52 6.79 -4.19 -23.15
C PRO A 52 7.37 -4.60 -21.79
N THR A 53 7.64 -3.63 -20.91
CA THR A 53 8.15 -3.90 -19.57
C THR A 53 7.07 -4.52 -18.70
N LEU A 54 5.86 -3.94 -18.68
CA LEU A 54 4.74 -4.50 -17.95
C LEU A 54 4.37 -5.90 -18.47
N ASN A 55 4.40 -6.07 -19.80
CA ASN A 55 4.16 -7.36 -20.44
C ASN A 55 5.20 -8.42 -20.05
N ALA A 56 6.47 -8.04 -19.92
CA ALA A 56 7.49 -8.96 -19.48
C ALA A 56 7.32 -9.39 -18.02
N TRP A 57 6.80 -8.51 -17.16
CA TRP A 57 6.47 -8.86 -15.77
C TRP A 57 5.26 -9.79 -15.68
N MET A 58 4.18 -9.49 -16.41
CA MET A 58 2.99 -10.34 -16.50
C MET A 58 3.33 -11.75 -17.00
N ASN A 59 4.19 -11.85 -18.02
CA ASN A 59 4.60 -13.15 -18.57
C ASN A 59 5.77 -13.81 -17.82
N ARG A 60 6.21 -13.24 -16.67
CA ARG A 60 7.32 -13.75 -15.86
C ARG A 60 8.65 -13.89 -16.62
N THR A 61 8.81 -13.16 -17.74
CA THR A 61 10.03 -13.20 -18.58
C THR A 61 11.08 -12.18 -18.15
N ARG A 62 10.72 -11.27 -17.23
CA ARG A 62 11.64 -10.32 -16.59
C ARG A 62 11.46 -10.35 -15.08
N GLY A 63 12.57 -10.40 -14.34
CA GLY A 63 12.55 -10.33 -12.88
C GLY A 63 11.97 -9.02 -12.33
N THR A 64 11.26 -9.13 -11.21
CA THR A 64 10.49 -8.05 -10.57
C THR A 64 11.19 -7.45 -9.34
N SER A 65 12.29 -8.06 -8.87
CA SER A 65 13.00 -7.65 -7.65
C SER A 65 13.65 -6.25 -7.73
N ARG A 66 13.89 -5.73 -8.93
CA ARG A 66 14.50 -4.40 -9.19
C ARG A 66 13.49 -3.36 -9.69
N ILE A 67 12.19 -3.60 -9.52
CA ILE A 67 11.18 -2.60 -9.87
C ILE A 67 11.34 -1.38 -8.94
N ASP A 68 11.31 -0.21 -9.55
CA ASP A 68 11.29 1.07 -8.82
C ASP A 68 10.04 1.13 -7.92
N PRO A 69 10.18 1.35 -6.60
CA PRO A 69 9.06 1.52 -5.67
C PRO A 69 7.97 2.48 -6.17
N GLU A 70 8.33 3.55 -6.87
CA GLU A 70 7.36 4.51 -7.41
C GLU A 70 6.47 3.89 -8.49
N LYS A 71 6.97 2.90 -9.25
CA LYS A 71 6.15 2.18 -10.23
C LYS A 71 5.13 1.26 -9.56
N LEU A 72 5.49 0.66 -8.43
CA LEU A 72 4.55 -0.15 -7.64
C LEU A 72 3.44 0.73 -7.08
N ARG A 73 3.80 1.89 -6.51
CA ARG A 73 2.84 2.90 -6.04
C ARG A 73 1.95 3.42 -7.17
N ALA A 74 2.52 3.73 -8.33
CA ALA A 74 1.77 4.19 -9.48
C ALA A 74 0.70 3.17 -9.93
N MET A 75 1.04 1.88 -9.97
CA MET A 75 0.05 0.84 -10.30
C MET A 75 -1.08 0.75 -9.27
N VAL A 76 -0.77 0.85 -7.97
CA VAL A 76 -1.80 0.90 -6.91
C VAL A 76 -2.76 2.06 -7.14
N GLU A 77 -2.23 3.25 -7.42
CA GLU A 77 -3.07 4.44 -7.66
C GLU A 77 -3.92 4.32 -8.92
N VAL A 78 -3.40 3.67 -9.98
CA VAL A 78 -4.20 3.37 -11.19
C VAL A 78 -5.37 2.45 -10.85
N PHE A 79 -5.12 1.34 -10.15
CA PHE A 79 -6.18 0.41 -9.77
C PHE A 79 -7.24 1.05 -8.86
N ARG A 80 -6.81 1.87 -7.90
CA ARG A 80 -7.73 2.64 -7.05
C ARG A 80 -8.59 3.60 -7.86
N ARG A 81 -8.03 4.30 -8.85
CA ARG A 81 -8.81 5.16 -9.76
C ARG A 81 -9.80 4.36 -10.62
N TRP A 82 -9.49 3.11 -10.92
CA TRP A 82 -10.40 2.20 -11.60
C TRP A 82 -11.45 1.57 -10.68
N GLY A 83 -11.45 1.91 -9.39
CA GLY A 83 -12.39 1.40 -8.40
C GLY A 83 -12.02 0.03 -7.83
N VAL A 84 -10.81 -0.46 -8.08
CA VAL A 84 -10.30 -1.72 -7.53
C VAL A 84 -9.58 -1.44 -6.21
N THR A 85 -10.00 -2.15 -5.16
CA THR A 85 -9.35 -2.06 -3.84
C THR A 85 -8.04 -2.84 -3.85
N THR A 86 -6.93 -2.14 -3.63
CA THR A 86 -5.60 -2.74 -3.46
C THR A 86 -4.70 -1.83 -2.62
N THR A 87 -3.61 -2.39 -2.10
CA THR A 87 -2.67 -1.70 -1.22
C THR A 87 -1.24 -1.75 -1.76
N PRO A 88 -0.39 -0.76 -1.41
CA PRO A 88 1.04 -0.85 -1.69
C PRO A 88 1.66 -2.13 -1.12
N ARG A 89 1.22 -2.56 0.06
CA ARG A 89 1.69 -3.77 0.72
C ARG A 89 1.60 -5.00 -0.18
N GLU A 90 0.44 -5.25 -0.81
CA GLU A 90 0.25 -6.36 -1.75
C GLU A 90 1.30 -6.34 -2.88
N PHE A 91 1.54 -5.16 -3.48
CA PHE A 91 2.50 -5.00 -4.57
C PHE A 91 3.96 -5.17 -4.14
N PHE A 92 4.33 -4.74 -2.94
CA PHE A 92 5.70 -4.92 -2.43
C PHE A 92 5.95 -6.38 -2.03
N GLU A 93 4.98 -7.02 -1.37
CA GLU A 93 5.04 -8.43 -1.02
C GLU A 93 5.12 -9.31 -2.28
N SER A 94 4.36 -9.00 -3.34
CA SER A 94 4.34 -9.77 -4.59
C SER A 94 5.65 -9.71 -5.40
N VAL A 95 6.57 -8.79 -5.06
CA VAL A 95 7.92 -8.71 -5.65
C VAL A 95 9.01 -9.20 -4.68
N GLY A 96 8.61 -9.80 -3.56
CA GLY A 96 9.51 -10.34 -2.54
C GLY A 96 10.31 -9.27 -1.81
N ARG A 97 9.80 -8.04 -1.71
CA ARG A 97 10.46 -6.95 -0.99
C ARG A 97 9.71 -6.64 0.30
N PRO A 98 10.43 -6.38 1.41
CA PRO A 98 9.80 -5.83 2.59
C PRO A 98 9.16 -4.50 2.21
N VAL A 99 7.92 -4.28 2.65
CA VAL A 99 7.19 -3.02 2.43
C VAL A 99 8.06 -1.88 2.97
N PRO A 100 8.54 -0.95 2.12
CA PRO A 100 9.21 0.24 2.60
C PRO A 100 8.26 0.95 3.56
N GLY A 101 8.76 1.44 4.70
CA GLY A 101 7.94 2.28 5.60
C GLY A 101 7.21 3.38 4.81
N PRO A 102 6.05 3.86 5.30
CA PRO A 102 5.17 4.76 4.56
C PRO A 102 5.97 5.90 3.91
N SER A 103 5.66 6.26 2.66
CA SER A 103 6.31 7.34 1.93
C SER A 103 6.25 8.66 2.71
N GLY A 104 7.04 9.67 2.31
CA GLY A 104 6.94 11.01 2.91
C GLY A 104 5.49 11.50 2.93
N ASP A 105 4.84 11.42 1.76
CA ASP A 105 3.46 11.85 1.55
C ASP A 105 2.46 11.01 2.35
N GLU A 106 2.67 9.69 2.48
CA GLU A 106 1.81 8.83 3.29
C GLU A 106 1.94 9.14 4.79
N ARG A 107 3.16 9.42 5.26
CA ARG A 107 3.38 9.85 6.66
C ARG A 107 2.74 11.20 6.93
N GLU A 108 2.86 12.14 6.00
CA GLU A 108 2.24 13.45 6.09
C GLU A 108 0.71 13.36 6.08
N ALA A 109 0.15 12.61 5.14
CA ALA A 109 -1.30 12.38 5.06
C ALA A 109 -1.84 11.73 6.33
N ARG A 110 -1.13 10.74 6.88
CA ARG A 110 -1.50 10.08 8.15
C ARG A 110 -1.42 11.06 9.32
N LEU A 111 -0.38 11.88 9.39
CA LEU A 111 -0.24 12.91 10.43
C LEU A 111 -1.39 13.92 10.37
N LEU A 112 -1.71 14.43 9.17
CA LEU A 112 -2.81 15.36 8.95
C LEU A 112 -4.17 14.75 9.31
N MET A 113 -4.39 13.48 8.97
CA MET A 113 -5.60 12.76 9.34
C MET A 113 -5.76 12.68 10.86
N LEU A 114 -4.70 12.28 11.58
CA LEU A 114 -4.71 12.21 13.04
C LEU A 114 -4.93 13.59 13.67
N TYR A 115 -4.24 14.62 13.18
CA TYR A 115 -4.38 15.99 13.68
C TYR A 115 -5.83 16.49 13.59
N ARG A 116 -6.52 16.25 12.47
CA ARG A 116 -7.90 16.70 12.25
C ARG A 116 -8.92 16.04 13.19
N GLN A 117 -8.64 14.83 13.67
CA GLN A 117 -9.51 14.10 14.59
C GLN A 117 -9.31 14.49 16.05
N LEU A 118 -8.21 15.19 16.38
CA LEU A 118 -7.92 15.61 17.74
C LEU A 118 -8.73 16.86 18.14
N PRO A 119 -9.18 16.96 19.41
CA PRO A 119 -9.66 18.21 19.97
C PRO A 119 -8.58 19.31 19.91
N GLU A 120 -9.00 20.58 19.83
CA GLU A 120 -8.09 21.71 19.65
C GLU A 120 -6.98 21.79 20.72
N SER A 121 -7.29 21.45 21.97
CA SER A 121 -6.28 21.41 23.05
C SER A 121 -5.18 20.37 22.79
N ARG A 122 -5.53 19.24 22.16
CA ARG A 122 -4.59 18.17 21.79
C ARG A 122 -3.83 18.50 20.50
N GLN A 123 -4.46 19.21 19.57
CA GLN A 123 -3.78 19.76 18.39
C GLN A 123 -2.65 20.72 18.79
N ARG A 124 -2.92 21.66 19.71
CA ARG A 124 -1.91 22.58 20.26
C ARG A 124 -0.78 21.86 20.99
N ALA A 125 -1.10 20.81 21.73
CA ALA A 125 -0.09 19.98 22.39
C ALA A 125 0.81 19.27 21.37
N LEU A 126 0.23 18.68 20.32
CA LEU A 126 0.98 18.04 19.24
C LEU A 126 1.95 19.01 18.55
N LEU A 127 1.51 20.24 18.29
CA LEU A 127 2.37 21.28 17.71
C LEU A 127 3.55 21.62 18.62
N LYS A 128 3.30 21.78 19.93
CA LYS A 128 4.37 22.05 20.91
C LYS A 128 5.41 20.92 20.95
N ASP A 129 4.97 19.67 20.92
CA ASP A 129 5.86 18.51 20.91
C ASP A 129 6.67 18.45 19.61
N ALA A 130 6.03 18.72 18.46
CA ALA A 130 6.70 18.81 17.16
C ALA A 130 7.75 19.93 17.12
N GLU A 131 7.44 21.11 17.66
CA GLU A 131 8.39 22.22 17.80
C GLU A 131 9.58 21.85 18.69
N ALA A 132 9.35 21.19 19.83
CA ALA A 132 10.41 20.73 20.71
C ALA A 132 11.34 19.72 20.02
N MET A 133 10.77 18.75 19.30
CA MET A 133 11.55 17.79 18.49
C MET A 133 12.41 18.51 17.43
N LEU A 134 11.85 19.52 16.76
CA LEU A 134 12.58 20.31 15.77
C LEU A 134 13.74 21.07 16.39
N GLN A 135 13.59 21.64 17.59
CA GLN A 135 14.69 22.34 18.28
C GLN A 135 15.83 21.37 18.64
N VAL A 136 15.52 20.18 19.15
CA VAL A 136 16.54 19.17 19.49
C VAL A 136 17.31 18.73 18.23
N SER A 137 16.62 18.52 17.11
CA SER A 137 17.25 18.12 15.84
C SER A 137 18.20 19.15 15.23
N ARG A 138 18.14 20.42 15.64
CA ARG A 138 19.01 21.51 15.13
C ARG A 138 20.30 21.66 15.93
N ILE A 139 20.38 21.03 17.09
CA ILE A 139 21.53 21.09 18.01
C ILE A 139 22.48 19.90 17.77
N THR A 140 22.03 18.89 17.01
CA THR A 140 22.82 17.69 16.65
C THR A 140 23.36 17.83 15.24
#